data_AF-M3I1H4-F1
#
_entry.id   AF-M3I1H4-F1
#
_cell.length_a   1.000
_cell.length_b   1.000
_cell.length_c   1.000
_cell.angle_alpha   90.00
_cell.angle_beta   90.00
_cell.angle_gamma   90.00
#
_symmetry.space_group_name_H-M   'P 1'
#
loop_
_entity.id
_entity.type
_entity.pdbx_description
1 polymer ?
#
loop_
_entity_poly.entity_id
_entity_poly.type
_entity_poly.pdbx_seq_one_letter_code
_entity_poly.pdbx_strand_id
1 'polypeptide(L)'
;MPEFNIAFAKISSALPFIHILSVVVFIGFQANFLLIAKFFMKNIEGDTQKYQTIISMLKRLGYAIYGSIAVMGVTGAILAKQNAIKNADPMLNTILTTKWAIWGFLFLNVIYVTYRLNKASKSLQNSEYVELHENLIVTIYYFIPLNVAFALLAAYLGVSYREF
;
A
#
# COMPACT_ATOMS: atom_id res chain seq x y z
N MET A 1 6.63 42.83 15.13
CA MET A 1 5.44 42.04 14.71
C MET A 1 5.93 40.68 14.24
N PRO A 2 5.37 39.55 14.68
CA PRO A 2 5.70 38.28 14.07
C PRO A 2 5.14 38.30 12.64
N GLU A 3 6.00 38.07 11.65
CA GLU A 3 5.58 37.87 10.27
C GLU A 3 4.73 36.61 10.22
N PHE A 4 3.41 36.76 10.15
CA PHE A 4 2.54 35.67 9.78
C PHE A 4 2.84 35.34 8.32
N ASN A 5 3.71 34.35 8.11
CA ASN A 5 3.98 33.83 6.78
C ASN A 5 2.78 32.96 6.36
N ILE A 6 1.76 33.63 5.81
CA ILE A 6 0.43 33.11 5.41
C ILE A 6 0.46 32.37 4.06
N ALA A 7 1.65 32.12 3.51
CA ALA A 7 1.78 31.42 2.24
C ALA A 7 1.21 30.00 2.36
N PHE A 8 0.11 29.73 1.67
CA PHE A 8 -0.52 28.41 1.57
C PHE A 8 0.45 27.32 1.07
N ALA A 9 1.46 27.72 0.28
CA ALA A 9 2.50 26.84 -0.24
C ALA A 9 3.83 27.05 0.52
N LYS A 10 3.93 26.52 1.75
CA LYS A 10 5.22 26.43 2.44
C LYS A 10 6.00 25.23 1.89
N ILE A 11 7.22 25.46 1.41
CA ILE A 11 8.13 24.38 0.97
C ILE A 11 8.31 23.32 2.07
N SER A 12 8.28 23.74 3.35
CA SER A 12 8.37 22.86 4.52
C SER A 12 7.21 21.86 4.63
N SER A 13 6.06 22.17 4.02
CA SER A 13 4.87 21.32 4.01
C SER A 13 4.82 20.38 2.80
N ALA A 14 5.67 20.59 1.79
CA ALA A 14 5.66 19.81 0.56
C ALA A 14 6.00 18.33 0.81
N LEU A 15 7.08 18.05 1.55
CA LEU A 15 7.50 16.68 1.88
C LEU A 15 6.44 15.94 2.75
N PRO A 16 5.93 16.54 3.85
CA PRO A 16 4.75 16.05 4.56
C PRO A 16 3.56 15.68 3.70
N PHE A 17 3.23 16.53 2.72
CA PHE A 17 2.10 16.37 1.83
C PHE A 17 2.32 15.20 0.86
N ILE A 18 3.50 15.14 0.21
CA ILE A 18 3.86 14.03 -0.68
C ILE A 18 3.81 12.69 0.06
N HIS A 19 4.29 12.65 1.31
CA HIS A 19 4.19 11.45 2.14
C HIS A 19 2.73 11.02 2.33
N ILE A 20 1.85 11.92 2.82
CA ILE A 20 0.43 11.60 3.02
C ILE A 20 -0.24 11.19 1.71
N LEU A 21 0.02 11.92 0.63
CA LEU A 21 -0.51 11.62 -0.70
C LEU A 21 -0.13 10.21 -1.14
N SER A 22 1.12 9.80 -0.94
CA SER A 22 1.57 8.45 -1.27
C SER A 22 0.85 7.36 -0.45
N VAL A 23 0.55 7.62 0.83
CA VAL A 23 -0.27 6.71 1.67
C VAL A 23 -1.70 6.61 1.13
N VAL A 24 -2.32 7.74 0.80
CA VAL A 24 -3.70 7.78 0.25
C VAL A 24 -3.77 7.02 -1.07
N VAL A 25 -2.80 7.23 -1.96
CA VAL A 25 -2.71 6.53 -3.24
C VAL A 25 -2.54 5.03 -3.02
N PHE A 26 -1.66 4.61 -2.10
CA PHE A 26 -1.47 3.20 -1.76
C PHE A 26 -2.77 2.55 -1.28
N ILE A 27 -3.44 3.13 -0.28
CA ILE A 27 -4.71 2.62 0.26
C ILE A 27 -5.80 2.59 -0.83
N GLY A 28 -5.89 3.66 -1.63
CA GLY A 28 -6.87 3.78 -2.71
C GLY A 28 -6.73 2.67 -3.75
N PHE A 29 -5.51 2.33 -4.17
CA PHE A 29 -5.30 1.23 -5.13
C PHE A 29 -5.62 -0.14 -4.51
N GLN A 30 -5.25 -0.38 -3.26
CA GLN A 30 -5.61 -1.63 -2.56
C GLN A 30 -7.13 -1.78 -2.43
N ALA A 31 -7.84 -0.71 -2.07
CA ALA A 31 -9.30 -0.71 -1.97
C ALA A 31 -9.98 -0.93 -3.33
N ASN A 32 -9.46 -0.35 -4.42
CA ASN A 32 -9.96 -0.59 -5.77
C ASN A 32 -9.87 -2.08 -6.15
N PHE A 33 -8.81 -2.78 -5.77
CA PHE A 33 -8.71 -4.21 -6.02
C PHE A 33 -9.77 -5.04 -5.31
N LEU A 34 -10.15 -4.68 -4.08
CA LEU A 34 -11.25 -5.33 -3.36
C LEU A 34 -12.58 -5.17 -4.10
N LEU A 35 -12.82 -3.98 -4.65
CA LEU A 35 -14.03 -3.71 -5.44
C LEU A 35 -14.01 -4.50 -6.75
N ILE A 36 -12.92 -4.43 -7.51
CA ILE A 36 -12.77 -5.18 -8.77
C ILE A 36 -12.98 -6.67 -8.51
N ALA A 37 -12.34 -7.22 -7.48
CA ALA A 37 -12.53 -8.61 -7.10
C ALA A 37 -13.99 -8.98 -6.82
N LYS A 38 -14.70 -8.16 -6.03
CA LYS A 38 -16.11 -8.40 -5.70
C LYS A 38 -17.01 -8.51 -6.93
N PHE A 39 -16.73 -7.72 -7.97
CA PHE A 39 -17.50 -7.74 -9.21
C PHE A 39 -17.03 -8.79 -10.22
N PHE A 40 -15.71 -8.98 -10.38
CA PHE A 40 -15.14 -9.83 -11.43
C PHE A 40 -14.93 -11.28 -11.02
N MET A 41 -14.72 -11.58 -9.73
CA MET A 41 -14.60 -12.98 -9.25
C MET A 41 -15.95 -13.69 -9.18
N LYS A 42 -17.06 -12.95 -9.22
CA LYS A 42 -18.40 -13.54 -9.25
C LYS A 42 -18.60 -14.28 -10.58
N ASN A 43 -18.89 -15.58 -10.52
CA ASN A 43 -19.11 -16.44 -11.69
C ASN A 43 -17.93 -16.42 -12.69
N ILE A 44 -16.70 -16.39 -12.17
CA ILE A 44 -15.47 -16.40 -12.99
C ILE A 44 -15.09 -17.81 -13.47
N GLU A 45 -15.64 -18.85 -12.86
CA GLU A 45 -15.36 -20.26 -13.22
C GLU A 45 -15.70 -20.54 -14.68
N GLY A 46 -14.77 -21.17 -15.39
CA GLY A 46 -14.91 -21.48 -16.81
C GLY A 46 -14.67 -20.30 -17.78
N ASP A 47 -14.45 -19.08 -17.28
CA ASP A 47 -14.25 -17.89 -18.11
C ASP A 47 -12.77 -17.46 -18.14
N THR A 48 -12.00 -18.10 -19.03
CA THR A 48 -10.57 -17.85 -19.23
C THR A 48 -10.28 -16.38 -19.56
N GLN A 49 -11.18 -15.71 -20.29
CA GLN A 49 -11.01 -14.30 -20.66
C GLN A 49 -11.13 -13.39 -19.43
N LYS A 50 -12.09 -13.64 -18.54
CA LYS A 50 -12.19 -12.90 -17.26
C LYS A 50 -10.96 -13.09 -16.38
N TYR A 51 -10.44 -14.32 -16.28
CA TYR A 51 -9.19 -14.59 -15.55
C TYR A 51 -7.99 -13.82 -16.11
N GLN A 52 -7.84 -13.82 -17.43
CA GLN A 52 -6.76 -13.07 -18.08
C GLN A 52 -6.90 -11.55 -17.83
N THR A 53 -8.13 -11.05 -17.92
CA THR A 53 -8.44 -9.63 -17.69
C THR A 53 -8.10 -9.21 -16.26
N ILE A 54 -8.55 -9.96 -15.25
CA ILE A 54 -8.31 -9.60 -13.85
C ILE A 54 -6.81 -9.66 -13.51
N ILE A 55 -6.10 -10.71 -13.93
CA ILE A 55 -4.65 -10.85 -13.68
C ILE A 55 -3.88 -9.69 -14.33
N SER A 56 -4.22 -9.32 -15.56
CA SER A 56 -3.59 -8.21 -16.28
C SER A 56 -3.83 -6.87 -15.57
N MET A 57 -5.06 -6.59 -15.14
CA MET A 57 -5.40 -5.39 -14.38
C MET A 57 -4.66 -5.34 -13.03
N LEU A 58 -4.64 -6.44 -12.28
CA LEU A 58 -3.93 -6.55 -11.00
C LEU A 58 -2.43 -6.28 -11.16
N LYS A 59 -1.79 -6.84 -12.19
CA LYS A 59 -0.37 -6.61 -12.48
C LYS A 59 -0.08 -5.16 -12.86
N ARG A 60 -0.89 -4.55 -13.73
CA ARG A 60 -0.69 -3.16 -14.17
C ARG A 60 -0.87 -2.16 -13.03
N LEU A 61 -1.93 -2.31 -12.25
CA LEU A 61 -2.18 -1.47 -11.07
C LEU A 61 -1.15 -1.73 -9.96
N GLY A 62 -0.54 -2.92 -9.94
CA GLY A 62 0.60 -3.25 -9.08
C GLY A 62 1.77 -2.28 -9.20
N TYR A 63 2.05 -1.73 -10.39
CA TYR A 63 3.12 -0.72 -10.56
C TYR A 63 2.85 0.56 -9.77
N ALA A 64 1.60 1.00 -9.67
CA ALA A 64 1.25 2.18 -8.88
C ALA A 64 1.38 1.91 -7.36
N ILE A 65 1.14 0.69 -6.93
CA ILE A 65 1.36 0.24 -5.55
C ILE A 65 2.86 0.23 -5.22
N TYR A 66 3.69 -0.31 -6.11
CA TYR A 66 5.15 -0.27 -5.95
C TYR A 66 5.69 1.17 -5.92
N GLY A 67 5.19 2.04 -6.81
CA GLY A 67 5.56 3.45 -6.82
C GLY A 67 5.19 4.16 -5.51
N SER A 68 3.96 3.99 -5.05
CA SER A 68 3.49 4.61 -3.81
C SER A 68 4.24 4.11 -2.57
N ILE A 69 4.47 2.80 -2.42
CA ILE A 69 5.18 2.27 -1.26
C ILE A 69 6.66 2.68 -1.22
N ALA A 70 7.30 2.81 -2.39
CA ALA A 70 8.66 3.33 -2.50
C ALA A 70 8.74 4.81 -2.07
N VAL A 71 7.82 5.64 -2.57
CA VAL A 71 7.72 7.06 -2.17
C VAL A 71 7.44 7.18 -0.68
N MET A 72 6.53 6.37 -0.12
CA MET A 72 6.25 6.33 1.32
C MET A 72 7.52 6.04 2.14
N GLY A 73 8.33 5.06 1.71
CA GLY A 73 9.56 4.69 2.40
C GLY A 73 10.61 5.80 2.38
N VAL A 74 10.88 6.37 1.19
CA VAL A 74 11.86 7.46 1.03
C VAL A 74 11.44 8.70 1.82
N THR A 75 10.20 9.16 1.63
CA THR A 75 9.70 10.36 2.32
C THR A 75 9.60 10.15 3.83
N GLY A 76 9.20 8.95 4.27
CA GLY A 76 9.18 8.57 5.69
C GLY A 76 10.56 8.62 6.34
N ALA A 77 11.61 8.15 5.65
CA ALA A 77 12.99 8.21 6.13
C ALA A 77 13.51 9.63 6.29
N ILE A 78 13.22 10.51 5.33
CA ILE A 78 13.63 11.91 5.40
C ILE A 78 12.90 12.61 6.55
N LEU A 79 11.58 12.41 6.68
CA LEU A 79 10.78 13.00 7.76
C LEU A 79 11.20 12.50 9.15
N ALA A 80 11.60 11.24 9.28
CA ALA A 80 12.13 10.68 10.52
C ALA A 80 13.41 11.41 10.96
N LYS A 81 14.34 11.66 10.03
CA LYS A 81 15.60 12.37 10.30
C LYS A 81 15.37 13.84 10.67
N GLN A 82 14.45 14.52 9.98
CA GLN A 82 14.13 15.93 10.27
C GLN A 82 13.56 16.14 11.69
N ASN A 83 12.92 15.12 12.25
CA ASN A 83 12.31 15.16 13.58
C ASN A 83 13.17 14.46 14.65
N ALA A 84 14.49 14.37 14.47
CA ALA A 84 15.40 13.65 15.37
C ALA A 84 15.28 14.08 16.84
N ILE A 85 15.01 15.36 17.11
CA ILE A 85 14.82 15.89 18.47
C ILE A 85 13.53 15.34 19.10
N LYS A 86 12.43 15.23 18.32
CA LYS A 86 11.17 14.62 18.78
C LYS A 86 11.33 13.12 19.04
N ASN A 87 12.21 12.45 18.30
CA ASN A 87 12.52 11.03 18.47
C ASN A 87 13.33 10.72 19.74
N ALA A 88 13.80 11.72 20.48
CA ALA A 88 14.40 11.48 21.79
C ALA A 88 13.36 11.04 22.83
N ASP A 89 12.07 11.34 22.61
CA ASP A 89 10.97 10.81 23.42
C ASP A 89 10.79 9.31 23.15
N PRO A 90 10.91 8.43 24.17
CA PRO A 90 10.75 6.99 24.02
C PRO A 90 9.40 6.57 23.42
N MET A 91 8.33 7.30 23.71
CA MET A 91 6.99 7.02 23.20
C MET A 91 6.90 7.32 21.70
N LEU A 92 7.38 8.49 21.27
CA LEU A 92 7.40 8.87 19.85
C LEU A 92 8.34 7.97 19.03
N ASN A 93 9.49 7.58 19.60
CA ASN A 93 10.41 6.64 18.96
C ASN A 93 9.79 5.24 18.78
N THR A 94 9.00 4.79 19.76
CA THR A 94 8.25 3.53 19.66
C THR A 94 7.24 3.59 18.52
N ILE A 95 6.44 4.67 18.43
CA ILE A 95 5.49 4.87 17.34
C ILE A 95 6.21 4.86 15.97
N LEU A 96 7.33 5.58 15.86
CA LEU A 96 8.12 5.63 14.63
C LEU A 96 8.65 4.24 14.22
N THR A 97 9.20 3.49 15.18
CA THR A 97 9.69 2.12 14.96
C THR A 97 8.57 1.19 14.52
N THR A 98 7.40 1.25 15.16
CA THR A 98 6.23 0.47 14.75
C THR A 98 5.77 0.82 13.34
N LYS A 99 5.77 2.10 12.95
CA LYS A 99 5.45 2.50 11.57
C LYS A 99 6.43 1.91 10.56
N TRP A 100 7.72 1.90 10.87
CA TRP A 100 8.74 1.27 10.02
C TRP A 100 8.56 -0.24 9.89
N ALA A 101 8.22 -0.92 10.99
CA ALA A 101 7.90 -2.34 10.98
C ALA A 101 6.67 -2.62 10.10
N ILE A 102 5.60 -1.83 10.23
CA ILE A 102 4.39 -1.97 9.39
C ILE A 102 4.71 -1.70 7.93
N TRP A 103 5.48 -0.65 7.61
CA TRP A 103 5.88 -0.37 6.22
C TRP A 103 6.69 -1.53 5.63
N GLY A 104 7.64 -2.09 6.38
CA GLY A 104 8.43 -3.24 5.95
C GLY A 104 7.56 -4.48 5.71
N PHE A 105 6.60 -4.73 6.61
CA PHE A 105 5.61 -5.80 6.43
C PHE A 105 4.75 -5.61 5.16
N LEU A 106 4.23 -4.40 4.94
CA LEU A 106 3.48 -4.05 3.73
C LEU A 106 4.33 -4.27 2.47
N PHE A 107 5.60 -3.87 2.51
CA PHE A 107 6.52 -4.02 1.39
C PHE A 107 6.75 -5.49 1.03
N LEU A 108 7.01 -6.33 2.04
CA LEU A 108 7.14 -7.77 1.84
C LEU A 108 5.84 -8.40 1.32
N ASN A 109 4.68 -7.98 1.83
CA ASN A 109 3.40 -8.47 1.33
C ASN A 109 3.15 -8.07 -0.13
N VAL A 110 3.50 -6.85 -0.54
CA VAL A 110 3.40 -6.44 -1.95
C VAL A 110 4.26 -7.34 -2.83
N ILE A 111 5.49 -7.65 -2.43
CA ILE A 111 6.36 -8.60 -3.14
C ILE A 111 5.71 -9.98 -3.23
N TYR A 112 5.19 -10.49 -2.11
CA TYR A 112 4.54 -11.80 -2.05
C TYR A 112 3.29 -11.88 -2.95
N VAL A 113 2.45 -10.84 -2.94
CA VAL A 113 1.29 -10.71 -3.83
C VAL A 113 1.72 -10.76 -5.29
N THR A 114 2.77 -10.05 -5.68
CA THR A 114 3.28 -10.08 -7.05
C THR A 114 3.79 -11.46 -7.44
N TYR A 115 4.46 -12.17 -6.53
CA TYR A 115 4.84 -13.57 -6.75
C TYR A 115 3.61 -14.46 -7.01
N ARG A 116 2.56 -14.36 -6.17
CA ARG A 116 1.30 -15.12 -6.34
C ARG A 116 0.58 -14.77 -7.65
N LEU A 117 0.54 -13.50 -8.04
CA LEU A 117 -0.04 -13.07 -9.33
C LEU A 117 0.75 -13.59 -10.53
N ASN A 118 2.07 -13.70 -10.41
CA ASN A 118 2.88 -14.34 -11.44
C ASN A 118 2.62 -15.84 -11.52
N LYS A 119 2.45 -16.52 -10.37
CA LYS A 119 2.06 -17.92 -10.33
C LYS A 119 0.68 -18.16 -10.96
N ALA A 120 -0.33 -17.36 -10.59
CA ALA A 120 -1.66 -17.38 -11.20
C ALA A 120 -1.59 -17.22 -12.73
N SER A 121 -0.78 -16.28 -13.21
CA SER A 121 -0.58 -16.06 -14.65
C SER A 121 0.02 -17.27 -15.37
N LYS A 122 0.89 -18.05 -14.71
CA LYS A 122 1.47 -19.28 -15.27
C LYS A 122 0.46 -20.43 -15.25
N SER A 123 -0.26 -20.63 -14.14
CA SER A 123 -1.32 -21.65 -14.05
C SER A 123 -2.43 -21.41 -15.08
N LEU A 124 -2.76 -20.15 -15.39
CA LEU A 124 -3.68 -19.82 -16.49
C LEU A 124 -3.17 -20.27 -17.86
N GLN A 125 -1.87 -20.12 -18.14
CA GLN A 125 -1.26 -20.57 -19.39
C GLN A 125 -1.22 -22.10 -19.50
N ASN A 126 -1.05 -22.79 -18.37
CA ASN A 126 -1.04 -24.25 -18.29
C ASN A 126 -2.43 -24.88 -18.21
N SER A 127 -3.51 -24.08 -18.22
CA SER A 127 -4.89 -24.54 -17.97
C SER A 127 -5.10 -25.22 -16.61
N GLU A 128 -4.29 -24.87 -15.61
CA GLU A 128 -4.34 -25.37 -14.23
C GLU A 128 -5.29 -24.49 -13.38
N TYR A 129 -6.60 -24.62 -13.62
CA TYR A 129 -7.61 -23.70 -13.05
C TYR A 129 -7.74 -23.74 -11.53
N VAL A 130 -7.47 -24.89 -10.89
CA VAL A 130 -7.50 -25.01 -9.41
C VAL A 130 -6.42 -24.12 -8.80
N GLU A 131 -5.18 -24.28 -9.25
CA GLU A 131 -4.05 -23.50 -8.74
C GLU A 131 -4.18 -22.01 -9.08
N LEU A 132 -4.69 -21.68 -10.28
CA LEU A 132 -5.04 -20.31 -10.66
C LEU A 132 -6.02 -19.69 -9.65
N HIS A 133 -7.10 -20.39 -9.33
CA HIS A 133 -8.15 -19.88 -8.46
C HIS A 133 -7.65 -19.69 -7.02
N GLU A 134 -6.88 -20.64 -6.49
CA GLU A 134 -6.26 -20.54 -5.17
C GLU A 134 -5.29 -19.35 -5.06
N ASN A 135 -4.45 -19.14 -6.09
CA ASN A 135 -3.54 -18.00 -6.13
C ASN A 135 -4.28 -16.67 -6.12
N LEU A 136 -5.38 -16.57 -6.88
CA LEU A 136 -6.21 -15.37 -6.93
C LEU A 136 -6.97 -15.14 -5.63
N ILE A 137 -7.64 -16.15 -5.08
CA ILE A 137 -8.39 -16.02 -3.82
C ILE A 137 -7.49 -15.53 -2.69
N VAL A 138 -6.34 -16.19 -2.50
CA VAL A 138 -5.42 -15.82 -1.41
C VAL A 138 -4.93 -14.38 -1.58
N THR A 139 -4.58 -14.00 -2.81
CA THR A 139 -4.14 -12.63 -3.09
C THR A 139 -5.24 -11.61 -2.78
N ILE A 140 -6.43 -11.84 -3.32
CA ILE A 140 -7.53 -10.88 -3.35
C ILE A 140 -8.26 -10.78 -2.01
N TYR A 141 -8.56 -11.92 -1.38
CA TYR A 141 -9.42 -11.98 -0.20
C TYR A 141 -8.65 -12.02 1.11
N TYR A 142 -7.32 -12.18 1.09
CA TYR A 142 -6.51 -12.21 2.30
C TYR A 142 -5.43 -11.12 2.28
N PHE A 143 -4.50 -11.15 1.33
CA PHE A 143 -3.36 -10.23 1.37
C PHE A 143 -3.73 -8.77 1.08
N ILE A 144 -4.61 -8.51 0.12
CA ILE A 144 -5.04 -7.13 -0.18
C ILE A 144 -5.82 -6.50 0.99
N PRO A 145 -6.84 -7.15 1.61
CA PRO A 145 -7.50 -6.61 2.79
C PRO A 145 -6.53 -6.41 3.96
N LEU A 146 -5.59 -7.35 4.16
CA LEU A 146 -4.56 -7.24 5.18
C LEU A 146 -3.71 -5.98 4.96
N ASN A 147 -3.29 -5.72 3.72
CA ASN A 147 -2.55 -4.51 3.37
C ASN A 147 -3.35 -3.23 3.66
N VAL A 148 -4.66 -3.22 3.37
CA VAL A 148 -5.53 -2.07 3.69
C VAL A 148 -5.57 -1.84 5.20
N ALA A 149 -5.80 -2.89 6.00
CA ALA A 149 -5.88 -2.79 7.45
C ALA A 149 -4.58 -2.24 8.07
N PHE A 150 -3.43 -2.78 7.66
CA PHE A 150 -2.13 -2.32 8.14
C PHE A 150 -1.77 -0.91 7.64
N ALA A 151 -2.14 -0.55 6.41
CA ALA A 151 -1.92 0.80 5.91
C ALA A 151 -2.76 1.85 6.66
N LEU A 152 -4.01 1.52 7.01
CA LEU A 152 -4.85 2.36 7.86
C LEU A 152 -4.27 2.50 9.27
N LEU A 153 -3.78 1.41 9.86
CA LEU A 153 -3.10 1.43 11.16
C LEU A 153 -1.85 2.32 11.11
N ALA A 154 -1.01 2.18 10.09
CA ALA A 154 0.17 3.02 9.90
C ALA A 154 -0.18 4.51 9.69
N ALA A 155 -1.28 4.79 8.99
CA ALA A 155 -1.80 6.14 8.80
C ALA A 155 -2.25 6.74 10.14
N TYR A 156 -3.01 5.99 10.95
CA TYR A 156 -3.43 6.40 12.30
C TYR A 156 -2.22 6.71 13.19
N LEU A 157 -1.23 5.82 13.25
CA LEU A 157 0.03 6.07 13.97
C LEU A 157 0.76 7.31 13.45
N GLY A 158 0.65 7.61 12.16
CA GLY A 158 1.20 8.82 11.56
C GLY A 158 0.52 10.11 12.01
N VAL A 159 -0.80 10.07 12.24
CA VAL A 159 -1.56 11.17 12.84
C VAL A 159 -1.12 11.36 14.30
N SER A 160 -1.07 10.28 15.09
CA SER A 160 -0.63 10.33 16.49
C SER A 160 0.80 10.84 16.65
N TYR A 161 1.71 10.46 15.76
CA TYR A 161 3.12 10.90 15.80
C TYR A 161 3.29 12.39 15.49
N ARG A 162 2.39 12.99 14.71
CA ARG A 162 2.55 14.40 14.30
C ARG A 162 2.11 15.40 15.35
N GLU A 163 1.33 14.96 16.34
CA GLU A 163 0.51 15.79 17.23
C GLU A 163 -0.34 16.79 16.42
N PHE A 164 -1.62 16.50 16.29
CA PHE A 164 -2.61 17.56 16.10
C PHE A 164 -2.90 18.20 17.44
#